data_AF-A0A259JTR8-F1
#
_entry.id   AF-A0A259JTR8-F1
#
_cell.length_a   1.000
_cell.length_b   1.000
_cell.length_c   1.000
_cell.angle_alpha   90.00
_cell.angle_beta   90.00
_cell.angle_gamma   90.00
#
_symmetry.space_group_name_H-M   'P 1'
#
loop_
_entity.id
_entity.type
_entity.pdbx_description
1 polymer ?
#
loop_
_entity_poly.entity_id
_entity_poly.type
_entity_poly.pdbx_seq_one_letter_code
_entity_poly.pdbx_strand_id
1 'polypeptide(L)'
;MNLKNMSISMKIVLSFGLVLITTALTGVTILYSDLELEKNVKWTIHTYKVLQDTDRMMAAMVDQETGLRGFLITGKDSSLEPLNSGEKTFDDAWKTLKSLTSDNPAQQSRLDAIRKQVDEWQRSVSHTAVDLMKKPGSEEAAREIERAGKGKSYFDQIRSLVAEFKAAEASLLGSRSATMASAGSMILFSVILSIVVVVILAGGAAFALNRLIALPIRANVRDMERLQAGDYGIDIAGADRKDEVGMISAALLAFRNSLAQAEAARREQAVRDEAERQKLERRERLAQS
;
A
#
# COMPACT_ATOMS: atom_id res chain seq x y z
N MET A 1 -10.55 24.68 23.89
CA MET A 1 -9.42 25.66 23.85
C MET A 1 -9.68 26.67 22.74
N ASN A 2 -9.60 27.97 23.01
CA ASN A 2 -9.78 28.99 21.98
C ASN A 2 -8.47 29.14 21.19
N LEU A 3 -8.45 28.73 19.91
CA LEU A 3 -7.28 28.74 19.02
C LEU A 3 -6.62 30.12 18.94
N LYS A 4 -7.36 31.21 19.16
CA LYS A 4 -6.82 32.58 19.15
C LYS A 4 -5.79 32.83 20.25
N ASN A 5 -5.97 32.21 21.43
CA ASN A 5 -5.15 32.46 22.62
C ASN A 5 -3.97 31.50 22.78
N MET A 6 -3.75 30.60 21.82
CA MET A 6 -2.60 29.70 21.82
C MET A 6 -1.36 30.39 21.25
N SER A 7 -0.18 30.00 21.72
CA SER A 7 1.08 30.50 21.19
C SER A 7 1.23 30.21 19.70
N ILE A 8 1.92 31.11 18.98
CA ILE A 8 2.25 30.96 17.56
C ILE A 8 2.97 29.63 17.32
N SER A 9 3.97 29.30 18.15
CA SER A 9 4.72 28.05 18.06
C SER A 9 3.82 26.83 18.16
N MET A 10 2.85 26.81 19.10
CA MET A 10 1.94 25.69 19.26
C MET A 10 0.97 25.55 18.07
N LYS A 11 0.52 26.68 17.49
CA LYS A 11 -0.31 26.67 16.27
C LYS A 11 0.45 26.02 15.10
N ILE A 12 1.71 26.41 14.91
CA ILE A 12 2.59 25.84 13.87
C ILE A 12 2.83 24.35 14.12
N VAL A 13 3.20 23.97 15.34
CA VAL A 13 3.46 22.56 15.70
C VAL A 13 2.21 21.70 15.50
N LEU A 14 1.02 22.17 15.86
CA LEU A 14 -0.22 21.43 15.62
C LEU A 14 -0.53 21.28 14.12
N SER A 15 -0.34 22.34 13.33
CA SER A 15 -0.56 22.30 11.89
C SER A 15 0.37 21.31 11.19
N PHE A 16 1.67 21.39 11.44
CA PHE A 16 2.65 20.48 10.84
C PHE A 16 2.55 19.07 11.43
N GLY A 17 2.34 18.96 12.74
CA GLY A 17 2.19 17.68 13.42
C GLY A 17 1.02 16.86 12.90
N LEU A 18 -0.12 17.52 12.64
CA LEU A 18 -1.30 16.83 12.07
C LEU A 18 -1.01 16.27 10.68
N VAL A 19 -0.34 17.04 9.81
CA VAL A 19 0.05 16.58 8.47
C VAL A 19 1.07 15.44 8.57
N LEU A 20 2.07 15.54 9.44
CA LEU A 20 3.06 14.49 9.62
C LEU A 20 2.45 13.19 10.14
N ILE A 21 1.51 13.27 11.09
CA ILE A 21 0.81 12.10 11.62
C ILE A 21 -0.02 11.43 10.53
N THR A 22 -0.76 12.20 9.73
CA THR A 22 -1.56 11.60 8.64
C THR A 22 -0.66 10.99 7.57
N THR A 23 0.42 11.66 7.16
CA THR A 23 1.41 11.08 6.24
C THR A 23 2.03 9.80 6.81
N ALA A 24 2.41 9.77 8.09
CA ALA A 24 2.96 8.58 8.72
C ALA A 24 1.95 7.41 8.73
N LEU A 25 0.69 7.68 9.09
CA LEU A 25 -0.38 6.67 9.07
C LEU A 25 -0.58 6.10 7.65
N THR A 26 -0.52 6.94 6.62
CA THR A 26 -0.65 6.49 5.23
C THR A 26 0.52 5.62 4.80
N GLY A 27 1.75 5.98 5.22
CA GLY A 27 2.93 5.13 5.01
C GLY A 27 2.78 3.76 5.65
N VAL A 28 2.27 3.69 6.89
CA VAL A 28 2.01 2.42 7.58
C VAL A 28 0.98 1.57 6.82
N THR A 29 -0.12 2.16 6.34
CA THR A 29 -1.12 1.42 5.56
C THR A 29 -0.57 0.88 4.23
N ILE A 30 0.31 1.65 3.57
CA ILE A 30 0.96 1.22 2.33
C ILE A 30 1.92 0.05 2.62
N LEU A 31 2.76 0.16 3.66
CA LEU A 31 3.70 -0.91 4.03
C LEU A 31 2.98 -2.21 4.42
N TYR A 32 1.89 -2.11 5.18
CA TYR A 32 1.09 -3.28 5.53
C TYR A 32 0.50 -3.95 4.28
N SER A 33 -0.02 -3.15 3.36
CA SER A 33 -0.61 -3.65 2.10
C SER A 33 0.42 -4.28 1.17
N ASP A 34 1.65 -3.72 1.13
CA ASP A 34 2.76 -4.25 0.34
C ASP A 34 3.19 -5.64 0.82
N LEU A 35 3.25 -5.84 2.15
CA LEU A 35 3.54 -7.15 2.76
C LEU A 35 2.47 -8.20 2.42
N GLU A 36 1.19 -7.82 2.34
CA GLU A 36 0.12 -8.73 1.91
C GLU A 36 0.20 -9.04 0.41
N LEU A 37 0.53 -8.04 -0.42
CA LEU A 37 0.72 -8.21 -1.85
C LEU A 37 1.86 -9.20 -2.16
N GLU A 38 3.00 -9.06 -1.48
CA GLU A 38 4.15 -9.95 -1.67
C GLU A 38 3.81 -11.41 -1.36
N LYS A 39 3.07 -11.66 -0.27
CA LYS A 39 2.59 -13.00 0.08
C LYS A 39 1.70 -13.58 -1.01
N ASN A 40 0.77 -12.80 -1.53
CA ASN A 40 -0.16 -13.24 -2.57
C ASN A 40 0.55 -13.54 -3.90
N VAL A 41 1.55 -12.74 -4.27
CA VAL A 41 2.42 -13.01 -5.44
C VAL A 41 3.18 -14.33 -5.25
N LYS A 42 3.77 -14.55 -4.07
CA LYS A 42 4.46 -15.81 -3.74
C LYS A 42 3.53 -17.02 -3.86
N TRP A 43 2.31 -16.92 -3.34
CA TRP A 43 1.30 -17.98 -3.48
C TRP A 43 0.86 -18.22 -4.92
N THR A 44 0.75 -17.17 -5.73
CA THR A 44 0.43 -17.28 -7.15
C THR A 44 1.53 -18.05 -7.90
N ILE A 45 2.79 -17.65 -7.71
CA ILE A 45 3.96 -18.34 -8.28
C ILE A 45 4.01 -19.80 -7.82
N HIS A 46 3.73 -20.04 -6.53
CA HIS A 46 3.67 -21.37 -5.97
C HIS A 46 2.63 -22.25 -6.67
N THR A 47 1.39 -21.77 -6.85
CA THR A 47 0.34 -22.52 -7.55
C THR A 47 0.72 -22.81 -9.00
N TYR A 48 1.32 -21.85 -9.73
CA TYR A 48 1.83 -22.12 -11.08
C TYR A 48 2.90 -23.21 -11.10
N LYS A 49 3.80 -23.22 -10.11
CA LYS A 49 4.81 -24.27 -9.98
C LYS A 49 4.18 -25.65 -9.75
N VAL A 50 3.18 -25.73 -8.87
CA VAL A 50 2.42 -26.97 -8.64
C VAL A 50 1.72 -27.45 -9.93
N LEU A 51 1.08 -26.55 -10.68
CA LEU A 51 0.44 -26.91 -11.95
C LEU A 51 1.45 -27.38 -13.00
N GLN A 52 2.61 -26.71 -13.09
CA GLN A 52 3.68 -27.10 -14.01
C GLN A 52 4.27 -28.47 -13.68
N ASP A 53 4.55 -28.76 -12.40
CA ASP A 53 5.05 -30.08 -11.99
C ASP A 53 3.99 -31.18 -12.15
N THR A 54 2.70 -30.82 -12.06
CA THR A 54 1.60 -31.74 -12.38
C THR A 54 1.56 -32.08 -13.87
N ASP A 55 1.75 -31.10 -14.74
CA ASP A 55 1.83 -31.32 -16.19
C ASP A 55 3.07 -32.13 -16.57
N ARG A 56 4.22 -31.88 -15.90
CA ARG A 56 5.43 -32.69 -16.04
C ARG A 56 5.20 -34.14 -15.60
N MET A 57 4.51 -34.37 -14.49
CA MET A 57 4.14 -35.70 -13.99
C MET A 57 3.25 -36.44 -15.00
N MET A 58 2.26 -35.77 -15.59
CA MET A 58 1.39 -36.37 -16.60
C MET A 58 2.13 -36.65 -17.92
N ALA A 59 3.01 -35.74 -18.36
CA ALA A 59 3.86 -35.95 -19.54
C ALA A 59 4.78 -37.16 -19.35
N ALA A 60 5.37 -37.31 -18.17
CA ALA A 60 6.20 -38.47 -17.84
C ALA A 60 5.43 -39.80 -17.91
N MET A 61 4.14 -39.81 -17.55
CA MET A 61 3.28 -40.98 -17.78
C MET A 61 3.07 -41.27 -19.26
N VAL A 62 2.86 -40.23 -20.09
CA VAL A 62 2.72 -40.41 -21.54
C VAL A 62 4.01 -40.94 -22.17
N ASP A 63 5.18 -40.49 -21.70
CA ASP A 63 6.48 -41.03 -22.13
C ASP A 63 6.62 -42.51 -21.77
N GLN A 64 6.11 -42.91 -20.59
CA GLN A 64 6.06 -44.31 -20.18
C GLN A 64 5.22 -45.17 -21.15
N GLU A 65 4.00 -44.74 -21.46
CA GLU A 65 3.13 -45.43 -22.43
C GLU A 65 3.76 -45.47 -23.82
N THR A 66 4.43 -44.39 -24.23
CA THR A 66 5.09 -44.29 -25.54
C THR A 66 6.26 -45.27 -25.65
N GLY A 67 7.12 -45.35 -24.62
CA GLY A 67 8.22 -46.31 -24.58
C GLY A 67 7.74 -47.75 -24.58
N LEU A 68 6.71 -48.06 -23.77
CA LEU A 68 6.10 -49.38 -23.72
C LEU A 68 5.57 -49.80 -25.10
N ARG A 69 4.75 -48.96 -25.75
CA ARG A 69 4.20 -49.25 -27.08
C ARG A 69 5.28 -49.39 -28.14
N GLY A 70 6.30 -48.53 -28.10
CA GLY A 70 7.46 -48.64 -28.98
C GLY A 70 8.18 -49.98 -28.83
N PHE A 71 8.35 -50.46 -27.61
CA PHE A 71 8.94 -51.76 -27.32
C PHE A 71 8.05 -52.92 -27.80
N LEU A 72 6.74 -52.86 -27.54
CA LEU A 72 5.78 -53.86 -28.01
C LEU A 72 5.76 -53.99 -29.54
N ILE A 73 6.00 -52.89 -30.27
CA ILE A 73 6.05 -52.86 -31.74
C ILE A 73 7.38 -53.41 -32.25
N THR A 74 8.50 -52.89 -31.74
CA THR A 74 9.84 -53.10 -32.32
C THR A 74 10.61 -54.27 -31.72
N GLY A 75 10.32 -54.65 -30.48
CA GLY A 75 11.07 -55.63 -29.70
C GLY A 75 12.48 -55.18 -29.30
N LYS A 76 12.86 -53.91 -29.53
CA LYS A 76 14.21 -53.40 -29.26
C LYS A 76 14.30 -52.72 -27.90
N ASP A 77 15.27 -53.12 -27.08
CA ASP A 77 15.50 -52.51 -25.75
C ASP A 77 15.69 -50.98 -25.79
N SER A 78 16.21 -50.42 -26.89
CA SER A 78 16.32 -48.97 -27.07
C SER A 78 14.96 -48.25 -26.98
N SER A 79 13.86 -48.91 -27.31
CA SER A 79 12.52 -48.35 -27.17
C SER A 79 12.05 -48.23 -25.72
N LEU A 80 12.75 -48.84 -24.75
CA LEU A 80 12.44 -48.72 -23.32
C LEU A 80 13.02 -47.44 -22.69
N GLU A 81 13.83 -46.65 -23.42
CA GLU A 81 14.43 -45.43 -22.87
C GLU A 81 13.38 -44.38 -22.43
N PRO A 82 12.31 -44.06 -23.21
CA PRO A 82 11.23 -43.20 -22.75
C PRO A 82 10.47 -43.78 -21.55
N LEU A 83 10.36 -45.11 -21.47
CA LEU A 83 9.74 -45.78 -20.33
C LEU A 83 10.55 -45.55 -19.05
N ASN A 84 11.82 -45.93 -19.06
CA ASN A 84 12.68 -45.85 -17.88
C ASN A 84 12.89 -44.39 -17.42
N SER A 85 13.07 -43.46 -18.37
CA SER A 85 13.22 -42.03 -18.06
C SER A 85 11.92 -41.38 -17.59
N GLY A 86 10.78 -41.81 -18.13
CA GLY A 86 9.45 -41.39 -17.70
C GLY A 86 9.12 -41.85 -16.27
N GLU A 87 9.46 -43.09 -15.90
CA GLU A 87 9.28 -43.57 -14.51
C GLU A 87 10.06 -42.71 -13.50
N LYS A 88 11.34 -42.44 -13.79
CA LYS A 88 12.16 -41.57 -12.94
C LYS A 88 11.61 -40.14 -12.86
N THR A 89 11.20 -39.57 -14.01
CA THR A 89 10.68 -38.21 -14.06
C THR A 89 9.36 -38.08 -13.30
N PHE A 90 8.50 -39.09 -13.38
CA PHE A 90 7.27 -39.17 -12.59
C PHE A 90 7.58 -39.18 -11.09
N ASP A 91 8.51 -40.02 -10.64
CA ASP A 91 8.90 -40.11 -9.23
C ASP A 91 9.42 -38.78 -8.68
N ASP A 92 10.27 -38.10 -9.44
CA ASP A 92 10.85 -36.81 -9.04
C ASP A 92 9.78 -35.70 -9.02
N ALA A 93 8.89 -35.66 -10.01
CA ALA A 93 7.79 -34.71 -10.05
C ALA A 93 6.80 -34.96 -8.88
N TRP A 94 6.46 -36.21 -8.60
CA TRP A 94 5.57 -36.58 -7.49
C TRP A 94 6.16 -36.18 -6.12
N LYS A 95 7.46 -36.44 -5.87
CA LYS A 95 8.14 -36.00 -4.64
C LYS A 95 8.12 -34.47 -4.49
N THR A 96 8.36 -33.77 -5.60
CA THR A 96 8.32 -32.30 -5.62
C THR A 96 6.92 -31.80 -5.29
N LEU A 97 5.88 -32.37 -5.89
CA LEU A 97 4.48 -32.04 -5.61
C LEU A 97 4.09 -32.33 -4.15
N LYS A 98 4.55 -33.44 -3.57
CA LYS A 98 4.35 -33.75 -2.14
C LYS A 98 4.98 -32.70 -1.24
N SER A 99 6.17 -32.22 -1.57
CA SER A 99 6.82 -31.15 -0.81
C SER A 99 6.10 -29.81 -0.98
N LEU A 100 5.72 -29.44 -2.21
CA LEU A 100 5.06 -28.18 -2.50
C LEU A 100 3.69 -28.09 -1.81
N THR A 101 2.92 -29.18 -1.79
CA THR A 101 1.57 -29.23 -1.23
C THR A 101 1.52 -29.78 0.20
N SER A 102 2.63 -29.71 0.94
CA SER A 102 2.76 -30.30 2.28
C SER A 102 1.82 -29.69 3.33
N ASP A 103 1.36 -28.47 3.09
CA ASP A 103 0.39 -27.74 3.90
C ASP A 103 -1.07 -28.12 3.63
N ASN A 104 -1.33 -28.95 2.60
CA ASN A 104 -2.68 -29.28 2.15
C ASN A 104 -2.96 -30.80 2.19
N PRO A 105 -3.54 -31.33 3.29
CA PRO A 105 -3.83 -32.76 3.44
C PRO A 105 -4.72 -33.34 2.33
N ALA A 106 -5.64 -32.55 1.78
CA ALA A 106 -6.50 -33.01 0.69
C ALA A 106 -5.70 -33.21 -0.60
N GLN A 107 -4.76 -32.32 -0.92
CA GLN A 107 -3.87 -32.49 -2.07
C GLN A 107 -2.90 -33.64 -1.90
N GLN A 108 -2.39 -33.85 -0.68
CA GLN A 108 -1.57 -35.02 -0.35
C GLN A 108 -2.33 -36.32 -0.65
N SER A 109 -3.60 -36.42 -0.23
CA SER A 109 -4.43 -37.59 -0.50
C SER A 109 -4.69 -37.82 -1.99
N ARG A 110 -4.85 -36.75 -2.80
CA ARG A 110 -5.00 -36.87 -4.26
C ARG A 110 -3.72 -37.35 -4.92
N LEU A 111 -2.56 -36.85 -4.51
CA LEU A 111 -1.25 -37.32 -5.00
C LEU A 111 -1.01 -38.80 -4.66
N ASP A 112 -1.44 -39.23 -3.48
CA ASP A 112 -1.33 -40.65 -3.08
C ASP A 112 -2.26 -41.54 -3.91
N ALA A 113 -3.46 -41.07 -4.24
CA ALA A 113 -4.37 -41.77 -5.15
C ALA A 113 -3.82 -41.86 -6.58
N ILE A 114 -3.23 -40.78 -7.10
CA ILE A 114 -2.55 -40.78 -8.42
C ILE A 114 -1.41 -41.79 -8.40
N ARG A 115 -0.56 -41.74 -7.37
CA ARG A 115 0.58 -42.65 -7.22
C ARG A 115 0.16 -44.11 -7.24
N LYS A 116 -0.88 -44.45 -6.47
CA LYS A 116 -1.42 -45.81 -6.42
C LYS A 116 -1.86 -46.32 -7.80
N GLN A 117 -2.53 -45.48 -8.59
CA GLN A 117 -2.95 -45.86 -9.94
C GLN A 117 -1.77 -46.04 -10.90
N VAL A 118 -0.75 -45.20 -10.77
CA VAL A 118 0.48 -45.28 -11.56
C VAL A 118 1.27 -46.55 -11.22
N ASP A 119 1.48 -46.84 -9.93
CA ASP A 119 2.19 -48.04 -9.50
C ASP A 119 1.46 -49.32 -9.97
N GLU A 120 0.12 -49.31 -9.91
CA GLU A 120 -0.67 -50.45 -10.38
C GLU A 120 -0.63 -50.61 -11.90
N TRP A 121 -0.62 -49.50 -12.66
CA TRP A 121 -0.42 -49.54 -14.12
C TRP A 121 1.00 -50.04 -14.48
N GLN A 122 2.03 -49.50 -13.83
CA GLN A 122 3.43 -49.91 -14.03
C GLN A 122 3.58 -51.41 -13.78
N ARG A 123 3.08 -51.91 -12.66
CA ARG A 123 3.17 -53.33 -12.30
C ARG A 123 2.35 -54.23 -13.23
N SER A 124 1.05 -53.93 -13.38
CA SER A 124 0.08 -54.87 -13.95
C SER A 124 -0.10 -54.76 -15.48
N VAL A 125 0.48 -53.72 -16.08
CA VAL A 125 0.47 -53.46 -17.53
C VAL A 125 1.89 -53.35 -18.04
N SER A 126 2.64 -52.33 -17.62
CA SER A 126 3.95 -52.00 -18.22
C SER A 126 4.99 -53.11 -18.00
N HIS A 127 5.37 -53.38 -16.75
CA HIS A 127 6.40 -54.37 -16.41
C HIS A 127 5.99 -55.78 -16.84
N THR A 128 4.72 -56.14 -16.65
CA THR A 128 4.19 -57.44 -17.10
C THR A 128 4.32 -57.61 -18.63
N ALA A 129 4.00 -56.58 -19.41
CA ALA A 129 4.12 -56.64 -20.87
C ALA A 129 5.58 -56.65 -21.33
N VAL A 130 6.48 -55.91 -20.66
CA VAL A 130 7.92 -55.96 -20.92
C VAL A 130 8.49 -57.35 -20.64
N ASP A 131 8.12 -57.96 -19.51
CA ASP A 131 8.58 -59.30 -19.13
C ASP A 131 8.12 -60.37 -20.13
N LEU A 132 6.87 -60.28 -20.60
CA LEU A 132 6.31 -61.18 -21.62
C LEU A 132 6.97 -61.00 -22.99
N MET A 133 7.31 -59.77 -23.38
CA MET A 133 8.05 -59.51 -24.63
C MET A 133 9.47 -60.07 -24.59
N LYS A 134 10.12 -60.08 -23.42
CA LYS A 134 11.49 -60.60 -23.26
C LYS A 134 11.55 -62.12 -23.16
N LYS A 135 10.43 -62.77 -22.85
CA LYS A 135 10.34 -64.22 -22.75
C LYS A 135 10.03 -64.84 -24.12
N PRO A 136 10.85 -65.79 -24.61
CA PRO A 136 10.63 -66.41 -25.92
C PRO A 136 9.25 -67.08 -26.03
N GLY A 137 8.51 -66.75 -27.09
CA GLY A 137 7.21 -67.35 -27.39
C GLY A 137 6.02 -66.74 -26.64
N SER A 138 6.21 -65.63 -25.90
CA SER A 138 5.12 -64.90 -25.24
C SER A 138 4.91 -63.47 -25.76
N GLU A 139 5.50 -63.12 -26.91
CA GLU A 139 5.42 -61.80 -27.51
C GLU A 139 3.97 -61.42 -27.87
N GLU A 140 3.17 -62.37 -28.36
CA GLU A 140 1.77 -62.14 -28.68
C GLU A 140 0.92 -61.90 -27.43
N ALA A 141 1.22 -62.61 -26.33
CA ALA A 141 0.56 -62.39 -25.05
C ALA A 141 0.86 -61.00 -24.48
N ALA A 142 2.07 -60.48 -24.70
CA ALA A 142 2.42 -59.11 -24.33
C ALA A 142 1.62 -58.06 -25.12
N ARG A 143 1.50 -58.26 -26.45
CA ARG A 143 0.72 -57.36 -27.33
C ARG A 143 -0.77 -57.40 -26.99
N GLU A 144 -1.28 -58.55 -26.54
CA GLU A 144 -2.69 -58.69 -26.17
C GLU A 144 -3.08 -57.87 -24.94
N ILE A 145 -2.15 -57.64 -24.00
CA ILE A 145 -2.40 -56.73 -22.86
C ILE A 145 -2.77 -55.32 -23.34
N GLU A 146 -2.08 -54.83 -24.37
CA GLU A 146 -2.34 -53.52 -24.96
C GLU A 146 -3.64 -53.54 -25.78
N ARG A 147 -3.89 -54.59 -26.57
CA ARG A 147 -5.14 -54.72 -27.36
C ARG A 147 -6.39 -54.83 -26.50
N ALA A 148 -6.29 -55.48 -25.33
CA ALA A 148 -7.37 -55.57 -24.36
C ALA A 148 -7.72 -54.20 -23.72
N GLY A 149 -6.93 -53.15 -23.96
CA GLY A 149 -7.24 -51.79 -23.51
C GLY A 149 -7.07 -51.57 -22.00
N LYS A 150 -6.42 -52.51 -21.29
CA LYS A 150 -6.21 -52.41 -19.84
C LYS A 150 -5.45 -51.13 -19.46
N GLY A 151 -4.43 -50.77 -20.23
CA GLY A 151 -3.66 -49.53 -20.04
C GLY A 151 -4.52 -48.27 -20.14
N LYS A 152 -5.45 -48.21 -21.10
CA LYS A 152 -6.34 -47.07 -21.30
C LYS A 152 -7.19 -46.76 -20.07
N SER A 153 -7.74 -47.79 -19.42
CA SER A 153 -8.58 -47.59 -18.23
C SER A 153 -7.83 -46.93 -17.07
N TYR A 154 -6.57 -47.32 -16.83
CA TYR A 154 -5.72 -46.66 -15.84
C TYR A 154 -5.43 -45.21 -16.22
N PHE A 155 -5.09 -44.94 -17.49
CA PHE A 155 -4.84 -43.58 -17.95
C PHE A 155 -6.05 -42.67 -17.84
N ASP A 156 -7.25 -43.16 -18.13
CA ASP A 156 -8.48 -42.40 -17.99
C ASP A 156 -8.74 -42.07 -16.51
N GLN A 157 -8.47 -43.00 -15.58
CA GLN A 157 -8.52 -42.74 -14.13
C GLN A 157 -7.45 -41.74 -13.65
N ILE A 158 -6.20 -41.91 -14.10
CA ILE A 158 -5.09 -41.01 -13.76
C ILE A 158 -5.39 -39.59 -14.25
N ARG A 159 -5.86 -39.43 -15.49
CA ARG A 159 -6.26 -38.12 -16.04
C ARG A 159 -7.38 -37.48 -15.23
N SER A 160 -8.37 -38.27 -14.79
CA SER A 160 -9.44 -37.76 -13.92
C SER A 160 -8.89 -37.24 -12.59
N LEU A 161 -8.05 -38.02 -11.91
CA LEU A 161 -7.45 -37.62 -10.63
C LEU A 161 -6.54 -36.39 -10.78
N VAL A 162 -5.76 -36.32 -11.87
CA VAL A 162 -4.94 -35.15 -12.21
C VAL A 162 -5.82 -33.93 -12.47
N ALA A 163 -6.94 -34.08 -13.18
CA ALA A 163 -7.88 -32.99 -13.41
C ALA A 163 -8.49 -32.48 -12.09
N GLU A 164 -8.88 -33.38 -11.18
CA GLU A 164 -9.36 -33.00 -9.84
C GLU A 164 -8.29 -32.27 -9.02
N PHE A 165 -7.05 -32.74 -9.06
CA PHE A 165 -5.91 -32.08 -8.40
C PHE A 165 -5.69 -30.66 -8.93
N LYS A 166 -5.67 -30.48 -10.26
CA LYS A 166 -5.53 -29.17 -10.92
C LYS A 166 -6.73 -28.26 -10.66
N ALA A 167 -7.95 -28.79 -10.64
CA ALA A 167 -9.16 -28.02 -10.37
C ALA A 167 -9.16 -27.44 -8.95
N ALA A 168 -8.70 -28.22 -7.97
CA ALA A 168 -8.55 -27.75 -6.60
C ALA A 168 -7.51 -26.60 -6.49
N GLU A 169 -6.37 -26.71 -7.18
CA GLU A 169 -5.38 -25.62 -7.25
C GLU A 169 -5.93 -24.38 -7.95
N ALA A 170 -6.64 -24.55 -9.07
CA ALA A 170 -7.24 -23.44 -9.82
C ALA A 170 -8.33 -22.71 -9.02
N SER A 171 -9.13 -23.45 -8.24
CA SER A 171 -10.13 -22.86 -7.35
C SER A 171 -9.47 -22.02 -6.25
N LEU A 172 -8.40 -22.53 -5.63
CA LEU A 172 -7.64 -21.81 -4.62
C LEU A 172 -6.99 -20.53 -5.20
N LEU A 173 -6.45 -20.61 -6.42
CA LEU A 173 -5.92 -19.46 -7.16
C LEU A 173 -7.01 -18.42 -7.44
N GLY A 174 -8.18 -18.86 -7.88
CA GLY A 174 -9.33 -17.98 -8.16
C GLY A 174 -9.78 -17.20 -6.92
N SER A 175 -9.92 -17.88 -5.78
CA SER A 175 -10.24 -17.24 -4.50
C SER A 175 -9.17 -16.23 -4.08
N ARG A 176 -7.89 -16.59 -4.18
CA ARG A 176 -6.77 -15.69 -3.84
C ARG A 176 -6.72 -14.46 -4.75
N SER A 177 -6.91 -14.65 -6.06
CA SER A 177 -6.92 -13.55 -7.03
C SER A 177 -8.07 -12.56 -6.81
N ALA A 178 -9.26 -13.04 -6.44
CA ALA A 178 -10.39 -12.18 -6.08
C ALA A 178 -10.11 -11.34 -4.81
N THR A 179 -9.46 -11.93 -3.81
CA THR A 179 -8.99 -11.20 -2.62
C THR A 179 -7.90 -10.18 -2.98
N MET A 180 -6.98 -10.50 -3.91
CA MET A 180 -5.98 -9.55 -4.39
C MET A 180 -6.58 -8.36 -5.14
N ALA A 181 -7.55 -8.60 -6.04
CA ALA A 181 -8.17 -7.54 -6.83
C ALA A 181 -8.91 -6.54 -5.93
N SER A 182 -9.66 -7.04 -4.95
CA SER A 182 -10.34 -6.20 -3.97
C SER A 182 -9.36 -5.45 -3.07
N ALA A 183 -8.26 -6.08 -2.62
CA ALA A 183 -7.19 -5.40 -1.89
C ALA A 183 -6.56 -4.27 -2.73
N GLY A 184 -6.29 -4.51 -4.02
CA GLY A 184 -5.75 -3.50 -4.94
C GLY A 184 -6.65 -2.27 -5.08
N SER A 185 -7.96 -2.45 -5.27
CA SER A 185 -8.92 -1.34 -5.31
C SER A 185 -9.01 -0.59 -3.97
N MET A 186 -8.94 -1.31 -2.85
CA MET A 186 -8.97 -0.70 -1.52
C MET A 186 -7.70 0.14 -1.25
N ILE A 187 -6.53 -0.30 -1.72
CA ILE A 187 -5.28 0.47 -1.66
C ILE A 187 -5.41 1.75 -2.47
N LEU A 188 -5.86 1.66 -3.72
CA LEU A 188 -5.97 2.83 -4.60
C LEU A 188 -6.96 3.86 -4.04
N PHE A 189 -8.11 3.39 -3.53
CA PHE A 189 -9.06 4.25 -2.82
C PHE A 189 -8.45 4.90 -1.58
N SER A 190 -7.73 4.13 -0.74
CA SER A 190 -7.09 4.64 0.48
C SER A 190 -6.00 5.69 0.18
N VAL A 191 -5.23 5.48 -0.90
CA VAL A 191 -4.21 6.44 -1.36
C VAL A 191 -4.89 7.73 -1.83
N ILE A 192 -5.90 7.65 -2.69
CA ILE A 192 -6.62 8.85 -3.16
C ILE A 192 -7.24 9.60 -1.97
N LEU A 193 -7.92 8.89 -1.07
CA LEU A 193 -8.53 9.46 0.12
C LEU A 193 -7.48 10.15 1.00
N SER A 194 -6.31 9.54 1.18
CA SER A 194 -5.23 10.12 1.95
C SER A 194 -4.68 11.42 1.37
N ILE A 195 -4.52 11.47 0.04
CA ILE A 195 -4.07 12.67 -0.66
C ILE A 195 -5.09 13.78 -0.45
N VAL A 196 -6.39 13.48 -0.61
CA VAL A 196 -7.47 14.44 -0.39
C VAL A 196 -7.45 14.96 1.06
N VAL A 197 -7.30 14.07 2.05
CA VAL A 197 -7.23 14.46 3.47
C VAL A 197 -6.01 15.34 3.74
N VAL A 198 -4.82 14.99 3.22
CA VAL A 198 -3.60 15.80 3.39
C VAL A 198 -3.77 17.19 2.77
N VAL A 199 -4.35 17.27 1.56
CA VAL A 199 -4.61 18.56 0.89
C VAL A 199 -5.59 19.42 1.70
N ILE A 200 -6.68 18.83 2.20
CA ILE A 200 -7.66 19.54 3.04
C ILE A 200 -7.01 20.03 4.34
N LEU A 201 -6.21 19.20 5.01
CA LEU A 201 -5.55 19.56 6.25
C LEU A 201 -4.48 20.64 6.04
N ALA A 202 -3.67 20.52 4.99
CA ALA A 202 -2.67 21.52 4.64
C ALA A 202 -3.31 22.86 4.25
N GLY A 203 -4.36 22.82 3.44
CA GLY A 203 -5.14 24.01 3.06
C GLY A 203 -5.82 24.67 4.27
N GLY A 204 -6.43 23.87 5.14
CA GLY A 204 -7.06 24.33 6.38
C GLY A 204 -6.05 24.93 7.36
N ALA A 205 -4.88 24.30 7.51
CA ALA A 205 -3.77 24.84 8.30
C ALA A 205 -3.25 26.16 7.72
N ALA A 206 -3.01 26.23 6.41
CA ALA A 206 -2.57 27.46 5.74
C ALA A 206 -3.59 28.60 5.93
N PHE A 207 -4.89 28.30 5.76
CA PHE A 207 -5.97 29.25 6.01
C PHE A 207 -6.02 29.72 7.46
N ALA A 208 -5.89 28.79 8.42
CA ALA A 208 -5.89 29.10 9.84
C ALA A 208 -4.67 29.93 10.26
N LEU A 209 -3.47 29.59 9.82
CA LEU A 209 -2.24 30.36 10.10
C LEU A 209 -2.32 31.75 9.46
N ASN A 210 -2.81 31.85 8.23
CA ASN A 210 -3.03 33.14 7.58
C ASN A 210 -4.00 34.02 8.39
N ARG A 211 -5.13 33.46 8.85
CA ARG A 211 -6.16 34.22 9.58
C ARG A 211 -5.80 34.52 11.04
N LEU A 212 -5.09 33.62 11.72
CA LEU A 212 -4.77 33.72 13.14
C LEU A 212 -3.46 34.43 13.43
N ILE A 213 -2.53 34.47 12.46
CA ILE A 213 -1.18 35.02 12.61
C ILE A 213 -0.92 36.11 11.58
N ALA A 214 -0.93 35.79 10.28
CA ALA A 214 -0.45 36.71 9.25
C ALA A 214 -1.33 37.97 9.13
N LEU A 215 -2.66 37.84 9.16
CA LEU A 215 -3.57 38.98 9.08
C LEU A 215 -3.44 39.95 10.28
N PRO A 216 -3.49 39.49 11.55
CA PRO A 216 -3.24 40.38 12.70
C PRO A 216 -1.87 41.05 12.69
N ILE A 217 -0.81 40.34 12.30
CA ILE A 217 0.54 40.94 12.22
C ILE A 217 0.56 42.05 11.15
N ARG A 218 -0.03 41.81 9.97
CA ARG A 218 -0.16 42.86 8.94
C ARG A 218 -1.00 44.06 9.42
N ALA A 219 -2.04 43.82 10.20
CA ALA A 219 -2.84 44.89 10.80
C ALA A 219 -1.99 45.72 11.78
N ASN A 220 -1.26 45.07 12.70
CA ASN A 220 -0.36 45.76 13.64
C ASN A 220 0.73 46.57 12.93
N VAL A 221 1.30 46.06 11.83
CA VAL A 221 2.30 46.81 11.03
C VAL A 221 1.68 48.07 10.42
N ARG A 222 0.49 47.96 9.82
CA ARG A 222 -0.23 49.10 9.26
C ARG A 222 -0.63 50.13 10.33
N ASP A 223 -1.03 49.67 11.50
CA ASP A 223 -1.38 50.56 12.61
C ASP A 223 -0.14 51.32 13.10
N MET A 224 1.03 50.69 13.13
CA MET A 224 2.30 51.36 13.44
C MET A 224 2.65 52.45 12.41
N GLU A 225 2.44 52.20 11.11
CA GLU A 225 2.65 53.19 10.05
C GLU A 225 1.73 54.42 10.24
N ARG A 226 0.47 54.20 10.64
CA ARG A 226 -0.47 55.29 10.93
C ARG A 226 -0.06 56.12 12.14
N LEU A 227 0.47 55.48 13.19
CA LEU A 227 1.02 56.20 14.35
C LEU A 227 2.22 57.04 13.99
N GLN A 228 3.11 56.55 13.12
CA GLN A 228 4.24 57.34 12.62
C GLN A 228 3.79 58.55 11.79
N ALA A 229 2.66 58.43 11.09
CA ALA A 229 2.03 59.53 10.37
C ALA A 229 1.26 60.52 11.27
N GLY A 230 1.23 60.31 12.60
CA GLY A 230 0.58 61.19 13.58
C GLY A 230 -0.91 60.90 13.82
N ASP A 231 -1.45 59.80 13.29
CA ASP A 231 -2.84 59.39 13.51
C ASP A 231 -2.98 58.58 14.82
N TYR A 232 -3.11 59.29 15.94
CA TYR A 232 -3.22 58.68 17.27
C TYR A 232 -4.65 58.27 17.69
N GLY A 233 -5.65 58.53 16.83
CA GLY A 233 -7.06 58.24 17.11
C GLY A 233 -7.47 56.81 16.80
N ILE A 234 -6.53 55.97 16.36
CA ILE A 234 -6.82 54.61 15.89
C ILE A 234 -7.09 53.63 17.04
N ASP A 235 -8.00 52.69 16.78
CA ASP A 235 -8.25 51.55 17.66
C ASP A 235 -7.35 50.38 17.26
N ILE A 236 -6.55 49.89 18.22
CA ILE A 236 -5.61 48.79 17.99
C ILE A 236 -6.33 47.47 18.29
N ALA A 237 -6.79 46.80 17.24
CA ALA A 237 -7.53 45.56 17.37
C ALA A 237 -6.66 44.41 17.91
N GLY A 238 -7.24 43.55 18.74
CA GLY A 238 -6.61 42.30 19.17
C GLY A 238 -5.70 42.39 20.42
N ALA A 239 -5.69 43.53 21.12
CA ALA A 239 -4.99 43.69 22.40
C ALA A 239 -5.56 42.79 23.53
N ASP A 240 -6.75 42.22 23.34
CA ASP A 240 -7.40 41.27 24.25
C ASP A 240 -6.88 39.83 24.12
N ARG A 241 -6.10 39.54 23.07
CA ARG A 241 -5.55 38.20 22.83
C ARG A 241 -4.44 37.87 23.82
N LYS A 242 -4.35 36.59 24.19
CA LYS A 242 -3.34 36.08 25.14
C LYS A 242 -2.12 35.41 24.49
N ASP A 243 -1.98 35.54 23.18
CA ASP A 243 -0.84 35.00 22.41
C ASP A 243 0.19 36.09 22.08
N GLU A 244 1.28 35.72 21.43
CA GLU A 244 2.36 36.65 21.08
C GLU A 244 1.88 37.78 20.15
N VAL A 245 0.88 37.51 19.31
CA VAL A 245 0.20 38.54 18.51
C VAL A 245 -0.50 39.56 19.42
N GLY A 246 -1.24 39.07 20.42
CA GLY A 246 -1.88 39.92 21.43
C GLY A 246 -0.91 40.75 22.24
N MET A 247 0.25 40.17 22.60
CA MET A 247 1.32 40.90 23.27
C MET A 247 1.83 42.08 22.43
N ILE A 248 1.99 41.90 21.12
CA ILE A 248 2.36 42.98 20.20
C ILE A 248 1.25 44.04 20.13
N SER A 249 -0.01 43.63 19.95
CA SER A 249 -1.15 44.56 19.90
C SER A 249 -1.32 45.36 21.20
N ALA A 250 -1.14 44.72 22.36
CA ALA A 250 -1.19 45.39 23.66
C ALA A 250 -0.04 46.38 23.86
N ALA A 251 1.18 46.03 23.45
CA ALA A 251 2.32 46.94 23.47
C ALA A 251 2.10 48.15 22.54
N LEU A 252 1.57 47.91 21.33
CA LEU A 252 1.24 48.97 20.38
C LEU A 252 0.15 49.90 20.91
N LEU A 253 -0.87 49.36 21.58
CA LEU A 253 -1.91 50.16 22.24
C LEU A 253 -1.33 51.05 23.35
N ALA A 254 -0.44 50.51 24.20
CA ALA A 254 0.23 51.29 25.22
C ALA A 254 1.10 52.42 24.61
N PHE A 255 1.80 52.12 23.51
CA PHE A 255 2.60 53.11 22.78
C PHE A 255 1.73 54.21 22.16
N ARG A 256 0.62 53.84 21.51
CA ARG A 256 -0.38 54.77 20.98
C ARG A 256 -0.93 55.70 22.06
N ASN A 257 -1.24 55.18 23.24
CA ASN A 257 -1.69 55.97 24.39
C ASN A 257 -0.66 57.01 24.81
N SER A 258 0.61 56.61 24.90
CA SER A 258 1.71 57.49 25.27
C SER A 258 1.92 58.62 24.24
N LEU A 259 1.86 58.31 22.94
CA LEU A 259 2.00 59.31 21.88
C LEU A 259 0.83 60.30 21.87
N ALA A 260 -0.41 59.79 22.01
CA ALA A 260 -1.61 60.63 22.09
C ALA A 260 -1.54 61.60 23.28
N GLN A 261 -1.10 61.13 24.46
CA GLN A 261 -0.93 61.97 25.65
C GLN A 261 0.18 63.01 25.45
N ALA A 262 1.31 62.63 24.88
CA ALA A 262 2.42 63.55 24.61
C ALA A 262 2.02 64.65 23.62
N GLU A 263 1.28 64.31 22.57
CA GLU A 263 0.76 65.27 21.59
C GLU A 263 -0.27 66.23 22.21
N ALA A 264 -1.18 65.71 23.04
CA ALA A 264 -2.15 66.53 23.77
C ALA A 264 -1.45 67.54 24.70
N ALA A 265 -0.42 67.09 25.43
CA ALA A 265 0.39 67.95 26.29
C ALA A 265 1.15 69.03 25.50
N ARG A 266 1.72 68.67 24.34
CA ARG A 266 2.39 69.63 23.44
C ARG A 266 1.43 70.67 22.89
N ARG A 267 0.22 70.27 22.49
CA ARG A 267 -0.81 71.21 22.00
C ARG A 267 -1.27 72.15 23.11
N GLU A 268 -1.45 71.65 24.33
CA GLU A 268 -1.80 72.49 25.46
C GLU A 268 -0.69 73.50 25.80
N GLN A 269 0.58 73.06 25.77
CA GLN A 269 1.73 73.97 25.93
C GLN A 269 1.79 75.01 24.83
N ALA A 270 1.63 74.63 23.55
CA ALA A 270 1.64 75.57 22.44
C ALA A 270 0.53 76.64 22.56
N VAL A 271 -0.68 76.24 22.95
CA VAL A 271 -1.80 77.18 23.20
C VAL A 271 -1.50 78.12 24.37
N ARG A 272 -0.88 77.60 25.45
CA ARG A 272 -0.46 78.42 26.60
C ARG A 272 0.61 79.43 26.20
N ASP A 273 1.63 79.00 25.48
CA ASP A 273 2.73 79.85 25.00
C ASP A 273 2.22 80.93 24.03
N GLU A 274 1.30 80.59 23.12
CA GLU A 274 0.64 81.57 22.24
C GLU A 274 -0.21 82.58 23.02
N ALA A 275 -0.97 82.12 24.01
CA ALA A 275 -1.77 83.00 24.86
C ALA A 275 -0.89 83.95 25.70
N GLU A 276 0.28 83.49 26.17
CA GLU A 276 1.26 84.35 26.84
C GLU A 276 1.88 85.37 25.89
N ARG A 277 2.26 84.96 24.66
CA ARG A 277 2.76 85.89 23.63
C ARG A 277 1.73 86.96 23.29
N GLN A 278 0.47 86.59 23.08
CA GLN A 278 -0.60 87.56 22.82
C GLN A 278 -0.83 88.53 23.99
N LYS A 279 -0.70 88.05 25.24
CA LYS A 279 -0.77 88.92 26.42
C LYS A 279 0.41 89.90 26.48
N LEU A 280 1.62 89.45 26.15
CA LEU A 280 2.81 90.30 26.09
C LEU A 280 2.69 91.35 24.98
N GLU A 281 2.31 90.95 23.76
CA GLU A 281 2.07 91.89 22.65
C GLU A 281 0.97 92.90 22.95
N ARG A 282 -0.11 92.48 23.64
CA ARG A 282 -1.18 93.38 24.06
C ARG A 282 -0.70 94.38 25.12
N ARG A 283 0.18 93.97 26.03
CA ARG A 283 0.83 94.87 27.00
C ARG A 283 1.75 95.87 26.30
N GLU A 284 2.52 95.44 25.31
CA GLU A 284 3.41 96.32 24.54
C GLU A 284 2.62 97.35 23.70
N ARG A 285 1.51 96.96 23.06
CA ARG A 285 0.65 97.92 22.33
C ARG A 285 -0.02 98.94 23.25
N LEU A 286 -0.40 98.55 24.48
CA LEU A 286 -0.96 99.47 25.46
C LEU A 286 0.09 100.42 26.06
N ALA A 287 1.38 100.07 26.00
CA ALA A 287 2.48 100.92 26.47
C ALA A 287 2.98 101.92 25.41
N GLN A 288 2.59 101.75 24.14
CA GLN A 288 2.93 102.65 23.02
C GLN A 288 1.79 103.61 22.62
N SER A 289 0.64 103.54 23.31
CA SER A 289 -0.49 104.48 23.20
C SER A 289 -0.48 105.49 24.34
#